data_AF-A0A965GAY5-F1
#
_entry.id   AF-A0A965GAY5-F1
#
_cell.length_a   1.000
_cell.length_b   1.000
_cell.length_c   1.000
_cell.angle_alpha   90.00
_cell.angle_beta   90.00
_cell.angle_gamma   90.00
#
_symmetry.space_group_name_H-M   'P 1'
#
loop_
_entity.id
_entity.type
_entity.pdbx_description
1 polymer ?
#
loop_
_entity_poly.entity_id
_entity_poly.type
_entity_poly.pdbx_seq_one_letter_code
_entity_poly.pdbx_strand_id
1 'polypeptide(L)' 'SKLAATLRGAGYSKVPSIKAPNFMIKMMGLFDREAKGMVPELGRMISYDISDTVDSLNWEPTPIDKSVLEMAASISK' A
#
# COMPACT_ATOMS: atom_id res chain seq x y z
N SER A 1 2.65 6.95 8.03
CA SER A 1 1.38 6.64 7.33
C SER A 1 0.58 5.70 8.23
N LYS A 2 -0.76 5.67 8.10
CA LYS A 2 -1.64 4.80 8.90
C LYS A 2 -1.25 3.32 8.77
N LEU A 3 -1.08 2.84 7.53
CA LEU A 3 -0.67 1.46 7.23
C LEU A 3 0.65 1.05 7.87
N ALA A 4 1.66 1.94 7.85
CA ALA A 4 2.95 1.66 8.47
C ALA A 4 2.87 1.59 10.01
N ALA A 5 1.88 2.22 10.62
CA ALA A 5 1.61 2.11 12.06
C ALA A 5 0.90 0.78 12.36
N THR A 6 -0.08 0.37 11.54
CA THR A 6 -0.77 -0.93 11.65
C THR A 6 0.24 -2.09 11.61
N LEU A 7 1.17 -2.09 10.64
CA LEU A 7 2.20 -3.13 10.53
C LEU A 7 3.17 -3.13 11.72
N ARG A 8 3.62 -1.96 12.19
CA ARG A 8 4.49 -1.87 13.37
C ARG A 8 3.79 -2.33 14.64
N GLY A 9 2.52 -1.99 14.81
CA GLY A 9 1.70 -2.48 15.93
C GLY A 9 1.55 -4.01 15.93
N ALA A 10 1.57 -4.63 14.75
CA ALA A 10 1.55 -6.09 14.60
C ALA A 10 2.94 -6.76 14.75
N GLY A 11 4.00 -6.02 15.11
CA GLY A 11 5.33 -6.57 15.37
C GLY A 11 6.29 -6.56 14.18
N TYR A 12 5.91 -6.00 13.02
CA TYR A 12 6.80 -5.89 11.87
C TYR A 12 7.77 -4.70 12.04
N SER A 13 9.00 -4.99 12.46
CA SER A 13 10.04 -3.98 12.73
C SER A 13 10.76 -3.45 11.48
N LYS A 14 10.69 -4.17 10.35
CA LYS A 14 11.34 -3.79 9.07
C LYS A 14 10.63 -2.66 8.31
N VAL A 15 9.51 -2.14 8.85
CA VAL A 15 8.70 -1.13 8.17
C VAL A 15 9.38 0.24 8.27
N PRO A 16 9.69 0.92 7.14
CA PRO A 16 10.32 2.23 7.17
C PRO A 16 9.45 3.30 7.84
N SER A 17 10.06 4.15 8.66
CA SER A 17 9.42 5.34 9.23
C SER A 17 9.60 6.60 8.37
N ILE A 18 10.58 6.57 7.47
CA ILE A 18 10.98 7.70 6.63
C ILE A 18 10.10 7.74 5.37
N LYS A 19 9.65 8.93 5.00
CA LYS A 19 9.00 9.18 3.71
C LYS A 19 10.05 9.58 2.69
N ALA A 20 10.25 8.75 1.66
CA ALA A 20 11.16 9.10 0.57
C ALA A 20 10.56 10.24 -0.27
N PRO A 21 11.34 11.29 -0.62
CA PRO A 21 10.92 12.31 -1.56
C PRO A 21 10.66 11.73 -2.96
N ASN A 22 9.68 12.28 -3.68
CA ASN A 22 9.31 11.81 -5.03
C ASN A 22 10.49 11.82 -6.01
N PHE A 23 11.38 12.82 -5.91
CA PHE A 23 12.57 12.90 -6.75
C PHE A 23 13.52 11.70 -6.56
N MET A 24 13.70 11.24 -5.31
CA MET A 24 14.56 10.07 -5.04
C MET A 24 14.01 8.82 -5.71
N ILE A 25 12.70 8.57 -5.62
CA ILE A 25 12.07 7.40 -6.27
C ILE A 25 12.17 7.49 -7.80
N LYS A 26 12.02 8.69 -8.37
CA LYS A 26 12.24 8.92 -9.81
C LYS A 26 13.67 8.58 -10.24
N MET A 27 14.66 8.97 -9.44
CA MET A 27 16.07 8.62 -9.70
C MET A 27 16.32 7.11 -9.57
N MET A 28 15.74 6.47 -8.55
CA MET A 28 15.82 5.01 -8.38
C MET A 28 15.22 4.25 -9.57
N GLY A 29 14.11 4.73 -10.14
CA GLY A 29 13.46 4.14 -11.30
C GLY A 29 14.29 4.15 -12.60
N LEU A 30 15.44 4.85 -12.62
CA LEU A 30 16.39 4.74 -13.73
C LEU A 30 17.17 3.42 -13.71
N PHE A 31 17.36 2.84 -12.52
CA PHE A 31 18.20 1.65 -12.30
C PHE A 31 17.40 0.44 -11.80
N ASP A 32 16.31 0.69 -11.06
CA ASP A 32 15.46 -0.33 -10.45
C ASP A 32 14.11 -0.44 -11.19
N ARG A 33 13.77 -1.65 -11.65
CA ARG A 33 12.56 -1.91 -12.44
C ARG A 33 11.28 -1.78 -11.63
N GLU A 34 11.32 -2.15 -10.34
CA GLU A 34 10.17 -2.06 -9.44
C GLU A 34 9.86 -0.59 -9.16
N ALA A 35 10.88 0.20 -8.82
CA ALA A 35 10.77 1.64 -8.63
C ALA A 35 10.24 2.31 -9.90
N LYS A 36 10.74 1.93 -11.09
CA LYS A 36 10.26 2.45 -12.38
C LYS A 36 8.77 2.22 -12.59
N GLY A 37 8.25 1.06 -12.19
CA GLY A 37 6.81 0.74 -12.26
C GLY A 37 5.96 1.60 -11.32
N MET A 38 6.52 2.01 -10.17
CA MET A 38 5.82 2.84 -9.19
C MET A 38 5.91 4.35 -9.49
N VAL A 39 6.90 4.80 -10.26
CA VAL A 39 7.11 6.23 -10.58
C VAL A 39 5.84 6.94 -11.10
N PRO A 40 5.05 6.35 -12.03
CA PRO A 40 3.82 6.95 -12.48
C PRO A 40 2.89 7.27 -11.31
N GLU A 41 2.68 6.35 -10.38
CA GLU A 41 1.68 6.47 -9.30
C GLU A 41 2.03 7.50 -8.21
N LEU A 42 3.25 8.05 -8.21
CA LEU A 42 3.68 9.00 -7.19
C LEU A 42 2.83 10.27 -7.19
N GLY A 43 2.26 10.60 -6.03
CA GLY A 43 1.47 11.82 -5.82
C GLY A 43 0.04 11.75 -6.34
N ARG A 44 -0.40 10.60 -6.86
CA ARG A 44 -1.81 10.37 -7.20
C ARG A 44 -2.57 9.83 -5.99
N MET A 45 -3.76 10.36 -5.78
CA MET A 45 -4.77 9.78 -4.89
C MET A 45 -5.93 9.35 -5.75
N ILE A 46 -6.23 8.06 -5.73
CA ILE A 46 -7.33 7.49 -6.51
C ILE A 46 -8.39 7.05 -5.50
N SER A 47 -9.60 7.60 -5.66
CA SER A 47 -10.77 7.23 -4.88
C SER A 47 -11.86 6.77 -5.84
N TYR A 48 -12.49 5.64 -5.52
CA TYR A 48 -13.60 5.09 -6.30
C TYR A 48 -14.83 4.98 -5.39
N ASP A 49 -16.00 5.26 -5.96
CA ASP A 49 -17.27 4.93 -5.33
C ASP A 49 -17.56 3.45 -5.57
N ILE A 50 -17.91 2.74 -4.50
CA ILE A 50 -18.16 1.30 -4.50
C ILE A 50 -19.61 0.94 -4.17
N SER A 51 -20.49 1.95 -4.01
CA SER A 51 -21.88 1.77 -3.57
C SER A 51 -22.65 0.79 -4.45
N ASP A 52 -22.57 0.96 -5.78
CA ASP A 52 -23.24 0.09 -6.75
C ASP A 52 -22.78 -1.37 -6.68
N THR A 53 -21.49 -1.60 -6.39
CA THR A 53 -20.93 -2.95 -6.25
C THR A 53 -21.40 -3.63 -4.96
N VAL A 54 -21.46 -2.86 -3.86
CA VAL A 54 -21.98 -3.35 -2.58
C VAL A 54 -23.45 -3.74 -2.71
N ASP A 55 -24.24 -2.89 -3.38
CA ASP A 55 -25.68 -3.11 -3.58
C ASP A 55 -25.94 -4.28 -4.54
N SER A 56 -25.21 -4.36 -5.66
CA SER A 56 -25.43 -5.39 -6.69
C SER A 56 -24.91 -6.77 -6.27
N LEU A 57 -23.80 -6.85 -5.54
CA LEU A 57 -23.17 -8.11 -5.14
C LEU A 57 -23.53 -8.52 -3.71
N ASN A 58 -24.27 -7.68 -2.97
CA ASN A 58 -24.58 -7.83 -1.55
C ASN A 58 -23.33 -8.21 -0.73
N TRP A 59 -22.23 -7.51 -1.03
CA TRP A 59 -20.88 -7.81 -0.55
C TRP A 59 -20.36 -6.72 0.38
N GLU A 60 -19.72 -7.13 1.47
CA GLU A 60 -19.09 -6.21 2.42
C GLU A 60 -17.57 -6.08 2.14
N PRO A 61 -17.06 -4.85 1.89
CA PRO A 61 -15.64 -4.64 1.64
C PRO A 61 -14.78 -5.03 2.83
N THR A 62 -13.73 -5.81 2.58
CA THR A 62 -12.78 -6.17 3.64
C THR A 62 -11.97 -4.94 4.07
N PRO A 63 -11.83 -4.66 5.38
CA PRO A 63 -11.02 -3.56 5.87
C PRO A 63 -9.54 -3.69 5.43
N ILE A 64 -8.99 -2.61 4.87
CA ILE A 64 -7.59 -2.57 4.36
C ILE A 64 -6.57 -3.01 5.42
N ASP A 65 -6.76 -2.60 6.67
CA ASP A 65 -5.85 -2.95 7.77
C ASP A 65 -5.71 -4.48 7.93
N LYS A 66 -6.81 -5.24 7.78
CA LYS A 66 -6.81 -6.70 7.84
C LYS A 66 -6.08 -7.31 6.63
N SER A 67 -6.43 -6.87 5.42
CA SER A 67 -5.81 -7.38 4.19
C SER A 67 -4.29 -7.16 4.20
N VAL A 68 -3.83 -6.00 4.67
CA VAL A 68 -2.39 -5.69 4.75
C VAL A 68 -1.65 -6.57 5.76
N LEU A 69 -2.28 -6.91 6.89
CA LEU A 69 -1.70 -7.82 7.87
C LEU A 69 -1.59 -9.25 7.35
N GLU A 70 -2.62 -9.73 6.65
CA GLU A 70 -2.61 -11.06 6.03
C GLU A 70 -1.56 -11.16 4.92
N MET A 71 -1.42 -10.12 4.09
CA MET A 71 -0.34 -10.04 3.09
C MET A 71 1.04 -10.06 3.74
N ALA A 72 1.23 -9.32 4.84
CA ALA A 72 2.49 -9.33 5.59
C ALA A 72 2.81 -10.71 6.21
N ALA A 73 1.77 -11.42 6.67
CA ALA A 73 1.92 -12.78 7.20
C ALA A 73 2.35 -13.77 6.10
N SER A 74 1.82 -13.61 4.88
CA SER A 74 2.15 -14.48 3.74
C SER A 74 3.63 -14.40 3.33
N ILE A 75 4.22 -13.21 3.34
CA ILE A 75 5.63 -12.99 2.94
C ILE A 75 6.64 -13.21 4.08
N SER A 76 6.18 -13.36 5.33
CA SER A 76 7.05 -13.54 6.49
C SER A 76 7.29 -15.01 6.86
N LYS A 77 6.60 -15.93 6.17
CA LYS A 77 6.76 -17.38 6.29
C LYS A 77 7.72 -17.91 5.23
#